data_AF-A0A955KZW5-F1
#
_entry.id   AF-A0A955KZW5-F1
#
_cell.length_a   1.000
_cell.length_b   1.000
_cell.length_c   1.000
_cell.angle_alpha   90.00
_cell.angle_beta   90.00
_cell.angle_gamma   90.00
#
_symmetry.space_group_name_H-M   'P 1'
#
loop_
_entity.id
_entity.type
_entity.pdbx_description
1 polymer ?
#
loop_
_entity_poly.entity_id
_entity_poly.type
_entity_poly.pdbx_seq_one_letter_code
_entity_poly.pdbx_strand_id
1 'polypeptide(L)'
;MLVFAVSQSHAAKIVNLLNTLAMKKWPGKYDSDFAMQVTSNVMRSQDFTKDFTNNRLSGRSHFADSTHPDYETGKTRICVTVGMMTTGYDCPDLLGVVLLRPIFSPADFVQMKGRGTRKHVFLYQETGEKAEKDKFLLLDFFGNCEYFERDFDYNKKLDLPAISQKKDGPIVIVDPPINPDDVDAGVDDKVRTETIIQVGNE
;
A
#
# COMPACT_ATOMS: atom_id res chain seq x y z
N MET A 1 -3.70 -6.62 0.02
CA MET A 1 -3.25 -5.55 -0.91
C MET A 1 -2.98 -4.29 -0.11
N LEU A 2 -1.98 -3.51 -0.51
CA LEU A 2 -1.60 -2.27 0.16
C LEU A 2 -1.83 -1.07 -0.76
N VAL A 3 -2.50 -0.03 -0.27
CA VAL A 3 -2.81 1.20 -1.02
C VAL A 3 -2.22 2.41 -0.31
N PHE A 4 -1.44 3.20 -1.03
CA PHE A 4 -0.85 4.45 -0.54
C PHE A 4 -1.65 5.66 -1.05
N ALA A 5 -2.39 6.30 -0.15
CA ALA A 5 -3.20 7.49 -0.43
C ALA A 5 -2.46 8.79 -0.09
N VAL A 6 -2.92 9.91 -0.67
CA VAL A 6 -2.34 11.25 -0.44
C VAL A 6 -2.56 11.75 0.99
N SER A 7 -3.77 11.59 1.53
CA SER A 7 -4.19 12.16 2.81
C SER A 7 -5.11 11.20 3.57
N GLN A 8 -5.35 11.49 4.85
CA GLN A 8 -6.26 10.67 5.67
C GLN A 8 -7.70 10.75 5.16
N SER A 9 -8.13 11.93 4.69
CA SER A 9 -9.45 12.12 4.08
C SER A 9 -9.57 11.34 2.76
N HIS A 10 -8.53 11.35 1.93
CA HIS A 10 -8.47 10.54 0.72
C HIS A 10 -8.52 9.03 1.03
N ALA A 11 -7.74 8.57 2.01
CA ALA A 11 -7.76 7.18 2.44
C ALA A 11 -9.15 6.73 2.91
N ALA A 12 -9.85 7.55 3.71
CA ALA A 12 -11.20 7.26 4.17
C ALA A 12 -12.20 7.15 3.00
N LYS A 13 -12.11 8.04 2.00
CA LYS A 13 -12.93 7.98 0.79
C LYS A 13 -12.69 6.69 0.00
N ILE A 14 -11.43 6.30 -0.20
CA ILE A 14 -11.07 5.06 -0.90
C ILE A 14 -11.62 3.84 -0.16
N VAL A 15 -11.48 3.79 1.17
CA VAL A 15 -11.99 2.68 2.00
C VAL A 15 -13.50 2.55 1.84
N ASN A 16 -14.25 3.64 1.94
CA ASN A 16 -15.70 3.63 1.76
C ASN A 16 -16.11 3.14 0.36
N LEU A 17 -15.40 3.60 -0.68
CA LEU A 17 -15.65 3.16 -2.06
C LEU A 17 -15.37 1.66 -2.22
N LEU A 18 -14.22 1.18 -1.76
CA LEU A 18 -13.83 -0.23 -1.85
C LEU A 18 -14.79 -1.15 -1.10
N ASN A 19 -15.23 -0.76 0.10
CA ASN A 19 -16.22 -1.53 0.85
C ASN A 19 -17.59 -1.54 0.16
N THR A 20 -18.03 -0.42 -0.41
CA THR A 20 -19.27 -0.34 -1.19
C THR A 20 -19.22 -1.27 -2.41
N LEU A 21 -18.10 -1.25 -3.14
CA LEU A 21 -17.87 -2.12 -4.29
C LEU A 21 -17.81 -3.60 -3.88
N ALA A 22 -17.17 -3.91 -2.75
CA ALA A 22 -17.08 -5.27 -2.23
C ALA A 22 -18.46 -5.83 -1.83
N MET A 23 -19.29 -5.05 -1.15
CA MET A 23 -20.66 -5.44 -0.81
C MET A 23 -21.52 -5.69 -2.06
N LYS A 24 -21.35 -4.86 -3.10
CA LYS A 24 -22.06 -5.04 -4.38
C LYS A 24 -21.58 -6.28 -5.13
N LYS A 25 -20.27 -6.54 -5.12
CA LYS A 25 -19.65 -7.66 -5.85
C LYS A 25 -19.83 -9.00 -5.14
N TRP A 26 -19.80 -9.01 -3.81
CA TRP A 26 -19.91 -10.20 -2.95
C TRP A 26 -20.94 -9.96 -1.84
N PRO A 27 -22.24 -9.99 -2.17
CA PRO A 27 -23.31 -9.73 -1.21
C PRO A 27 -23.30 -10.75 -0.07
N GLY A 28 -23.37 -10.27 1.18
CA GLY A 28 -23.40 -11.11 2.39
C GLY A 28 -22.08 -11.80 2.74
N LYS A 29 -20.97 -11.46 2.08
CA LYS A 29 -19.64 -12.02 2.34
C LYS A 29 -18.71 -11.10 3.11
N TYR A 30 -18.96 -9.79 3.08
CA TYR A 30 -18.19 -8.77 3.77
C TYR A 30 -19.13 -7.76 4.43
N ASP A 31 -18.78 -7.34 5.65
CA ASP A 31 -19.58 -6.42 6.48
C ASP A 31 -18.86 -5.06 6.61
N SER A 32 -18.55 -4.45 5.46
CA SER A 32 -17.74 -3.21 5.37
C SER A 32 -16.34 -3.31 5.97
N ASP A 33 -15.80 -4.52 6.04
CA ASP A 33 -14.49 -4.85 6.60
C ASP A 33 -13.49 -5.32 5.52
N PHE A 34 -13.86 -5.22 4.25
CA PHE A 34 -13.02 -5.63 3.12
C PHE A 34 -11.78 -4.72 2.98
N ALA A 35 -11.97 -3.41 3.15
CA ALA A 35 -10.93 -2.41 3.16
C ALA A 35 -10.89 -1.68 4.50
N MET A 36 -9.68 -1.40 5.02
CA MET A 36 -9.50 -0.68 6.28
C MET A 36 -8.43 0.41 6.17
N GLN A 37 -8.69 1.54 6.83
CA GLN A 37 -7.75 2.64 6.92
C GLN A 37 -6.77 2.41 8.07
N VAL A 38 -5.48 2.48 7.78
CA VAL A 38 -4.40 2.39 8.78
C VAL A 38 -3.56 3.67 8.68
N THR A 39 -3.85 4.65 9.54
CA THR A 39 -3.15 5.94 9.60
C THR A 39 -2.80 6.35 11.03
N SER A 40 -1.87 7.28 11.20
CA SER A 40 -1.31 7.67 12.51
C SER A 40 -2.34 8.22 13.49
N ASN A 41 -3.43 8.78 12.99
CA ASN A 41 -4.53 9.29 13.81
C ASN A 41 -5.46 8.19 14.36
N VAL A 42 -5.28 6.95 13.94
CA VAL A 42 -6.07 5.82 14.45
C VAL A 42 -5.40 5.30 15.71
N MET A 43 -6.16 5.28 16.81
CA MET A 43 -5.71 4.71 18.09
C MET A 43 -5.34 3.24 17.89
N ARG A 44 -4.21 2.80 18.46
CA ARG A 44 -3.66 1.43 18.28
C ARG A 44 -3.29 1.08 16.83
N SER A 45 -3.02 2.08 15.99
CA SER A 45 -2.52 1.91 14.63
C SER A 45 -1.35 0.92 14.48
N GLN A 46 -0.45 0.87 15.46
CA GLN A 46 0.68 -0.07 15.48
C GLN A 46 0.22 -1.53 15.61
N ASP A 47 -0.85 -1.79 16.35
CA ASP A 47 -1.45 -3.12 16.47
C ASP A 47 -2.09 -3.53 15.15
N PHE A 48 -2.78 -2.60 14.47
CA PHE A 48 -3.39 -2.87 13.16
C PHE A 48 -2.38 -3.23 12.09
N THR A 49 -1.23 -2.58 12.11
CA THR A 49 -0.11 -2.96 11.26
C THR A 49 0.28 -4.41 11.54
N LYS A 50 0.55 -4.80 12.80
CA LYS A 50 0.89 -6.19 13.16
C LYS A 50 -0.22 -7.20 12.80
N ASP A 51 -1.48 -6.84 13.03
CA ASP A 51 -2.61 -7.70 12.73
C ASP A 51 -2.79 -7.90 11.22
N PHE A 52 -2.50 -6.87 10.42
CA PHE A 52 -2.50 -6.99 8.97
C PHE A 52 -1.45 -7.99 8.48
N THR A 53 -0.29 -8.04 9.12
CA THR A 53 0.83 -8.93 8.71
C THR A 53 0.54 -10.38 8.96
N ASN A 54 -0.20 -10.62 10.02
CA ASN A 54 -0.57 -11.95 10.46
C ASN A 54 -1.93 -12.36 9.88
N ASN A 55 -2.47 -11.63 8.89
CA ASN A 55 -3.78 -11.90 8.29
C ASN A 55 -4.91 -11.99 9.33
N ARG A 56 -4.84 -11.16 10.38
CA ARG A 56 -5.80 -11.14 11.50
C ARG A 56 -6.54 -9.81 11.62
N LEU A 57 -6.26 -8.85 10.72
CA LEU A 57 -6.92 -7.56 10.74
C LEU A 57 -8.43 -7.70 10.53
N SER A 58 -9.20 -7.25 11.52
CA SER A 58 -10.66 -7.42 11.61
C SER A 58 -11.14 -8.87 11.82
N GLY A 59 -10.23 -9.75 12.25
CA GLY A 59 -10.51 -11.17 12.51
C GLY A 59 -10.37 -12.07 11.28
N ARG A 60 -10.73 -13.35 11.44
CA ARG A 60 -10.70 -14.35 10.36
C ARG A 60 -11.89 -14.16 9.41
N SER A 61 -11.61 -14.23 8.11
CA SER A 61 -12.63 -14.24 7.07
C SER A 61 -13.26 -15.61 6.91
N HIS A 62 -14.57 -15.63 6.76
CA HIS A 62 -15.35 -16.82 6.37
C HIS A 62 -15.59 -16.88 4.85
N PHE A 63 -14.88 -16.05 4.07
CA PHE A 63 -15.12 -15.90 2.64
C PHE A 63 -14.97 -17.23 1.88
N ALA A 64 -13.94 -17.99 2.22
CA ALA A 64 -13.56 -19.22 1.53
C ALA A 64 -13.93 -20.50 2.28
N ASP A 65 -14.57 -20.45 3.46
CA ASP A 65 -14.83 -21.64 4.28
C ASP A 65 -15.54 -22.78 3.54
N SER A 66 -16.40 -22.45 2.57
CA SER A 66 -17.13 -23.44 1.78
C SER A 66 -16.31 -24.06 0.63
N THR A 67 -15.24 -23.42 0.17
CA THR A 67 -14.44 -23.87 -0.99
C THR A 67 -13.01 -24.25 -0.63
N HIS A 68 -12.41 -23.56 0.34
CA HIS A 68 -11.05 -23.74 0.86
C HIS A 68 -11.10 -23.53 2.38
N PRO A 69 -11.61 -24.53 3.15
CA PRO A 69 -11.78 -24.42 4.61
C PRO A 69 -10.46 -24.21 5.36
N ASP A 70 -9.35 -24.62 4.75
CA ASP A 70 -7.98 -24.49 5.23
C ASP A 70 -7.29 -23.17 4.87
N TYR A 71 -7.96 -22.31 4.08
CA TYR A 71 -7.46 -20.99 3.73
C TYR A 71 -7.72 -19.99 4.86
N GLU A 72 -6.72 -19.79 5.71
CA GLU A 72 -6.76 -18.76 6.76
C GLU A 72 -6.42 -17.39 6.18
N THR A 73 -7.39 -16.47 6.21
CA THR A 73 -7.17 -15.08 5.78
C THR A 73 -7.93 -14.10 6.67
N GLY A 74 -7.46 -12.84 6.69
CA GLY A 74 -8.12 -11.77 7.41
C GLY A 74 -9.38 -11.31 6.68
N LYS A 75 -10.36 -10.78 7.43
CA LYS A 75 -11.53 -10.11 6.81
C LYS A 75 -11.10 -8.92 5.95
N THR A 76 -10.12 -8.18 6.44
CA THR A 76 -9.52 -7.06 5.69
C THR A 76 -8.58 -7.58 4.61
N ARG A 77 -8.95 -7.35 3.35
CA ARG A 77 -8.15 -7.73 2.17
C ARG A 77 -7.33 -6.57 1.63
N ILE A 78 -7.77 -5.34 1.88
CA ILE A 78 -7.10 -4.11 1.43
C ILE A 78 -6.81 -3.20 2.62
N CYS A 79 -5.54 -2.87 2.80
CA CYS A 79 -5.13 -1.85 3.76
C CYS A 79 -4.82 -0.55 3.02
N VAL A 80 -5.43 0.54 3.44
CA VAL A 80 -5.23 1.88 2.88
C VAL A 80 -4.48 2.74 3.91
N THR A 81 -3.29 3.20 3.55
CA THR A 81 -2.38 3.98 4.40
C THR A 81 -1.98 5.28 3.70
N VAL A 82 -1.50 6.26 4.47
CA VAL A 82 -0.84 7.46 3.93
C VAL A 82 0.67 7.30 4.01
N GLY A 83 1.20 7.10 5.22
CA GLY A 83 2.64 7.01 5.47
C GLY A 83 3.05 6.02 6.55
N MET A 84 2.12 5.39 7.28
CA MET A 84 2.52 4.51 8.39
C MET A 84 3.12 3.19 7.92
N MET A 85 2.69 2.66 6.78
CA MET A 85 3.18 1.37 6.29
C MET A 85 4.32 1.49 5.27
N THR A 86 5.04 2.62 5.28
CA THR A 86 6.26 2.80 4.46
C THR A 86 7.47 2.14 5.12
N THR A 87 7.63 2.31 6.43
CA THR A 87 8.77 1.83 7.23
C THR A 87 8.34 0.99 8.44
N GLY A 88 9.16 0.03 8.87
CA GLY A 88 8.97 -0.69 10.14
C GLY A 88 7.98 -1.86 10.15
N TYR A 89 7.51 -2.30 8.97
CA TYR A 89 6.52 -3.36 8.82
C TYR A 89 6.84 -4.29 7.64
N ASP A 90 6.60 -5.60 7.76
CA ASP A 90 6.97 -6.58 6.73
C ASP A 90 5.89 -7.64 6.46
N CYS A 91 5.23 -7.53 5.30
CA CYS A 91 4.07 -8.34 4.90
C CYS A 91 4.41 -9.06 3.57
N PRO A 92 5.07 -10.22 3.60
CA PRO A 92 5.60 -10.87 2.40
C PRO A 92 4.50 -11.42 1.47
N ASP A 93 3.33 -11.72 2.03
CA ASP A 93 2.13 -12.26 1.39
C ASP A 93 1.34 -11.22 0.56
N LEU A 94 1.81 -9.97 0.48
CA LEU A 94 1.19 -8.94 -0.34
C LEU A 94 1.18 -9.31 -1.82
N LEU A 95 -0.01 -9.51 -2.39
CA LEU A 95 -0.20 -9.77 -3.82
C LEU A 95 -0.37 -8.49 -4.66
N GLY A 96 -0.44 -7.32 -4.02
CA GLY A 96 -0.53 -6.06 -4.76
C GLY A 96 -0.26 -4.82 -3.93
N VAL A 97 0.31 -3.82 -4.61
CA VAL A 97 0.64 -2.48 -4.11
C VAL A 97 0.03 -1.46 -5.06
N VAL A 98 -0.65 -0.45 -4.51
CA VAL A 98 -1.31 0.61 -5.28
C VAL A 98 -0.78 1.96 -4.82
N LEU A 99 -0.30 2.77 -5.76
CA LEU A 99 0.22 4.11 -5.55
C LEU A 99 -0.84 5.13 -6.02
N LEU A 100 -1.56 5.71 -5.06
CA LEU A 100 -2.55 6.78 -5.26
C LEU A 100 -2.03 8.11 -4.71
N ARG A 101 -0.71 8.30 -4.71
CA ARG A 101 -0.07 9.57 -4.36
C ARG A 101 1.21 9.78 -5.17
N PRO A 102 1.62 11.03 -5.39
CA PRO A 102 2.96 11.32 -5.87
C PRO A 102 4.00 10.96 -4.80
N ILE A 103 5.11 10.37 -5.24
CA ILE A 103 6.26 10.02 -4.41
C ILE A 103 7.43 10.89 -4.84
N PHE A 104 8.00 11.64 -3.90
CA PHE A 104 9.11 12.55 -4.18
C PHE A 104 10.47 12.00 -3.77
N SER A 105 10.49 10.97 -2.93
CA SER A 105 11.71 10.34 -2.43
C SER A 105 11.98 9.01 -3.15
N PRO A 106 13.15 8.82 -3.78
CA PRO A 106 13.52 7.54 -4.38
C PRO A 106 13.58 6.42 -3.34
N ALA A 107 13.97 6.74 -2.11
CA ALA A 107 13.99 5.77 -1.02
C ALA A 107 12.57 5.30 -0.66
N ASP A 108 11.59 6.21 -0.60
CA ASP A 108 10.20 5.85 -0.33
C ASP A 108 9.62 4.98 -1.44
N PHE A 109 9.89 5.32 -2.70
CA PHE A 109 9.44 4.53 -3.84
C PHE A 109 9.99 3.09 -3.77
N VAL A 110 11.31 2.94 -3.57
CA VAL A 110 11.95 1.63 -3.44
C VAL A 110 11.40 0.85 -2.24
N GLN A 111 11.13 1.52 -1.11
CA GLN A 111 10.55 0.88 0.07
C GLN A 111 9.10 0.42 -0.17
N MET A 112 8.25 1.27 -0.74
CA MET A 112 6.84 0.95 -1.04
C MET A 112 6.77 -0.20 -2.05
N LYS A 113 7.52 -0.13 -3.14
CA LYS A 113 7.63 -1.18 -4.16
C LYS A 113 8.21 -2.47 -3.56
N GLY A 114 9.25 -2.35 -2.75
CA GLY A 114 9.95 -3.45 -2.12
C GLY A 114 9.09 -4.29 -1.18
N ARG A 115 7.94 -3.79 -0.72
CA ARG A 115 6.96 -4.61 0.01
C ARG A 115 6.29 -5.64 -0.88
N GLY A 116 6.01 -5.28 -2.13
CA GLY A 116 5.38 -6.18 -3.11
C GLY A 116 6.33 -7.26 -3.64
N THR A 117 7.63 -6.99 -3.72
CA THR A 117 8.62 -7.91 -4.32
C THR A 117 9.10 -9.02 -3.38
N ARG A 118 8.67 -9.02 -2.10
CA ARG A 118 9.01 -10.09 -1.16
C ARG A 118 8.47 -11.43 -1.64
N LYS A 119 9.34 -12.45 -1.68
CA LYS A 119 8.95 -13.84 -1.94
C LYS A 119 8.12 -14.36 -0.77
N HIS A 120 7.08 -15.11 -1.08
CA HIS A 120 6.22 -15.75 -0.11
C HIS A 120 5.74 -17.08 -0.66
N VAL A 121 5.54 -18.06 0.22
CA VAL A 121 4.96 -19.36 -0.13
C VAL A 121 3.70 -19.51 0.69
N PHE A 122 2.57 -19.53 0.00
CA PHE A 122 1.28 -19.81 0.61
C PHE A 122 1.19 -21.31 0.89
N LEU A 123 0.91 -21.67 2.13
CA LEU A 123 0.77 -23.05 2.58
C LEU A 123 -0.70 -23.35 2.87
N TYR A 124 -1.23 -24.37 2.21
CA TYR A 124 -2.54 -24.94 2.49
C TYR A 124 -2.36 -25.98 3.60
N GLN A 125 -2.92 -25.73 4.78
CA GLN A 125 -2.60 -26.51 5.98
C GLN A 125 -3.13 -27.94 5.94
N GLU A 126 -4.28 -28.18 5.29
CA GLU A 126 -4.88 -29.51 5.24
C GLU A 126 -4.31 -30.39 4.12
N THR A 127 -4.04 -29.81 2.95
CA THR A 127 -3.48 -30.55 1.80
C THR A 127 -1.95 -30.62 1.83
N GLY A 128 -1.30 -29.71 2.55
CA GLY A 128 0.15 -29.53 2.52
C GLY A 128 0.67 -28.90 1.23
N GLU A 129 -0.23 -28.48 0.33
CA GLU A 129 0.13 -27.85 -0.93
C GLU A 129 0.79 -26.48 -0.70
N LYS A 130 1.72 -26.15 -1.58
CA LYS A 130 2.47 -24.90 -1.54
C LYS A 130 2.25 -24.15 -2.85
N ALA A 131 1.82 -22.90 -2.74
CA ALA A 131 1.76 -21.99 -3.87
C ALA A 131 2.80 -20.89 -3.69
N GLU A 132 3.78 -20.84 -4.59
CA GLU A 132 4.79 -19.80 -4.57
C GLU A 132 4.25 -18.51 -5.17
N LYS A 133 4.59 -17.39 -4.54
CA LYS A 133 4.32 -16.06 -5.08
C LYS A 133 5.31 -15.76 -6.19
N ASP A 134 4.84 -15.97 -7.43
CA ASP A 134 5.59 -15.68 -8.64
C ASP A 134 5.57 -14.18 -8.98
N LYS A 135 4.39 -13.56 -8.93
CA LYS A 135 4.16 -12.17 -9.35
C LYS A 135 3.34 -11.39 -8.33
N PHE A 136 3.44 -10.07 -8.38
CA PHE A 136 2.57 -9.16 -7.63
C PHE A 136 2.11 -8.02 -8.54
N LEU A 137 0.97 -7.42 -8.21
CA LEU A 137 0.41 -6.30 -8.97
C LEU A 137 0.92 -4.97 -8.41
N LEU A 138 1.55 -4.14 -9.23
CA LEU A 138 1.85 -2.75 -8.91
C LEU A 138 0.98 -1.84 -9.76
N LEU A 139 0.06 -1.11 -9.13
CA LEU A 139 -0.78 -0.12 -9.80
C LEU A 139 -0.29 1.28 -9.44
N ASP A 140 -0.02 2.11 -10.44
CA ASP A 140 0.49 3.47 -10.24
C ASP A 140 -0.36 4.48 -11.01
N PHE A 141 -0.99 5.39 -10.28
CA PHE A 141 -1.89 6.40 -10.84
C PHE A 141 -1.24 7.77 -10.99
N PHE A 142 0.02 7.93 -10.54
CA PHE A 142 0.73 9.22 -10.53
C PHE A 142 2.02 9.22 -11.37
N GLY A 143 2.30 8.15 -12.12
CA GLY A 143 3.48 8.08 -12.99
C GLY A 143 4.82 8.00 -12.22
N ASN A 144 4.78 7.55 -10.96
CA ASN A 144 5.97 7.36 -10.14
C ASN A 144 6.94 6.35 -10.76
N CYS A 145 6.43 5.26 -11.33
CA CYS A 145 7.26 4.21 -11.93
C CYS A 145 7.99 4.72 -13.16
N GLU A 146 7.32 5.53 -14.00
CA GLU A 146 7.97 6.14 -15.16
C GLU A 146 9.13 7.04 -14.73
N TYR A 147 8.88 7.92 -13.76
CA TYR A 147 9.89 8.83 -13.24
C TYR A 147 11.08 8.09 -12.59
N PHE A 148 10.82 7.18 -11.65
CA PHE A 148 11.89 6.54 -10.89
C PHE A 148 12.63 5.42 -11.62
N GLU A 149 11.98 4.67 -12.51
CA GLU A 149 12.65 3.58 -13.24
C GLU A 149 13.35 4.05 -14.52
N ARG A 150 12.89 5.15 -15.14
CA ARG A 150 13.44 5.60 -16.44
C ARG A 150 14.25 6.88 -16.34
N ASP A 151 13.74 7.89 -15.64
CA ASP A 151 14.29 9.25 -15.70
C ASP A 151 15.18 9.60 -14.49
N PHE A 152 15.04 8.87 -13.38
CA PHE A 152 15.76 9.16 -12.15
C PHE A 152 17.17 8.55 -12.15
N ASP A 153 18.19 9.41 -12.15
CA ASP A 153 19.59 8.99 -12.02
C ASP A 153 19.95 8.67 -10.55
N TYR A 154 19.87 7.39 -10.19
CA TYR A 154 20.29 6.87 -8.88
C TYR A 154 21.79 7.04 -8.59
N ASN A 155 22.62 7.26 -9.62
CA ASN A 155 24.07 7.42 -9.48
C ASN A 155 24.48 8.88 -9.32
N LYS A 156 23.53 9.83 -9.45
CA LYS A 156 23.79 11.24 -9.23
C LYS A 156 24.24 11.44 -7.79
N LYS A 157 25.49 11.89 -7.62
CA LYS A 157 26.01 12.24 -6.30
C LYS A 157 25.16 13.38 -5.74
N LEU A 158 24.65 13.17 -4.52
CA LEU A 158 23.95 14.22 -3.78
C LEU A 158 24.97 15.31 -3.46
N ASP A 159 24.68 16.53 -3.91
CA ASP A 159 25.44 17.69 -3.46
C ASP A 159 25.23 17.82 -1.95
N LEU A 160 26.34 17.86 -1.22
CA LEU A 160 26.27 18.05 0.22
C LEU A 160 25.62 19.42 0.47
N PRO A 161 24.66 19.53 1.41
CA PRO A 161 24.15 20.83 1.79
C PRO A 161 25.32 21.72 2.19
N ALA A 162 25.37 22.94 1.66
CA ALA A 162 26.41 23.89 2.00
C ALA A 162 26.42 24.06 3.52
N ILE A 163 27.51 23.66 4.18
CA ILE A 163 27.66 23.79 5.63
C ILE A 163 27.78 25.28 5.93
N SER A 164 26.63 25.94 6.12
CA SER A 164 26.58 27.26 6.75
C SER A 164 26.99 27.05 8.20
N GLN A 165 28.22 27.43 8.54
CA GLN A 165 28.61 27.62 9.93
C GLN A 165 27.65 28.62 10.57
N LYS A 166 26.64 28.15 11.33
CA LYS A 166 26.12 28.84 12.52
C LYS A 166 25.15 28.00 13.37
N LYS A 167 25.61 27.83 14.61
CA LYS A 167 24.94 27.74 15.92
C LYS A 167 23.93 26.61 16.18
N ASP A 168 24.36 25.75 17.10
CA ASP A 168 23.61 24.82 17.96
C ASP A 168 22.09 24.97 17.92
N GLY A 169 21.44 24.05 17.20
CA GLY A 169 20.01 23.85 17.18
C GLY A 169 19.68 22.58 16.37
N PRO A 170 18.59 21.85 16.67
CA PRO A 170 18.18 20.70 15.86
C PRO A 170 17.92 21.13 14.42
N ILE A 171 18.40 20.34 13.46
CA ILE A 171 18.11 20.53 12.04
C ILE A 171 16.60 20.32 11.85
N VAL A 172 15.87 21.39 11.51
CA VAL A 172 14.46 21.33 11.14
C VAL A 172 14.38 21.09 9.64
N ILE A 173 14.06 19.87 9.22
CA ILE A 173 13.68 19.58 7.84
C ILE A 173 12.26 20.09 7.67
N VAL A 174 12.09 21.18 6.91
CA VAL A 174 10.77 21.74 6.59
C VAL A 174 10.30 21.09 5.30
N ASP A 175 9.50 20.03 5.41
CA ASP A 175 8.76 19.51 4.26
C ASP A 175 7.77 20.59 3.79
N PRO A 176 7.61 20.82 2.47
CA PRO A 176 6.62 21.76 1.97
C PRO A 176 5.21 21.33 2.42
N PRO A 177 4.34 22.27 2.82
CA PRO A 177 3.02 21.94 3.32
C PRO A 177 2.18 21.30 2.20
N ILE A 178 1.83 20.03 2.40
CA ILE A 178 0.80 19.35 1.61
C ILE A 178 -0.54 19.92 2.05
N ASN A 179 -1.22 20.67 1.17
CA ASN A 179 -2.63 21.02 1.39
C ASN A 179 -3.50 19.78 1.07
N PRO A 180 -4.08 19.07 2.04
CA PRO A 180 -4.68 17.75 1.84
C PRO A 180 -6.13 17.79 1.31
N ASP A 181 -6.69 18.97 1.08
CA ASP A 181 -8.15 19.16 0.98
C ASP A 181 -8.72 19.39 -0.43
N ASP A 182 -7.88 19.53 -1.46
CA ASP A 182 -8.36 19.60 -2.86
C ASP A 182 -8.05 18.30 -3.61
N VAL A 183 -8.83 17.26 -3.32
CA VAL A 183 -8.95 16.11 -4.22
C VAL A 183 -10.37 16.14 -4.77
N ASP A 184 -10.54 16.80 -5.92
CA ASP A 184 -11.78 16.80 -6.69
C ASP A 184 -11.97 15.41 -7.32
N ALA A 185 -12.90 14.65 -6.76
CA ALA A 185 -13.29 13.32 -7.22
C ALA A 185 -14.51 13.37 -8.16
N GLY A 186 -14.91 14.57 -8.61
CA GLY A 186 -16.10 14.80 -9.44
C GLY A 186 -15.87 14.61 -10.95
N VAL A 187 -14.63 14.41 -11.38
CA VAL A 187 -14.30 14.18 -12.78
C VAL A 187 -14.00 12.69 -12.97
N ASP A 188 -14.78 12.02 -13.83
CA ASP A 188 -14.42 10.71 -14.36
C ASP A 188 -13.09 10.86 -15.11
N ASP A 189 -11.99 10.55 -14.44
CA ASP A 189 -10.68 10.51 -15.06
C ASP A 189 -10.64 9.27 -15.96
N LYS A 190 -10.90 9.47 -17.25
CA LYS A 190 -10.83 8.40 -18.24
C LYS A 190 -9.40 7.87 -18.20
N VAL A 191 -9.22 6.64 -17.69
CA VAL A 191 -7.95 5.92 -17.69
C VAL A 191 -7.36 6.02 -19.10
N ARG A 192 -6.34 6.90 -19.26
CA ARG A 192 -5.85 7.28 -20.58
C ARG A 192 -5.08 6.14 -21.25
N THR A 193 -4.48 5.25 -20.46
CA THR A 193 -3.75 4.06 -20.91
C THR A 193 -3.40 3.19 -19.68
N GLU A 194 -3.68 1.89 -19.74
CA GLU A 194 -3.10 0.91 -18.81
C GLU A 194 -1.74 0.48 -19.35
N THR A 195 -0.66 0.90 -18.69
CA THR A 195 0.70 0.44 -19.02
C THR A 195 1.09 -0.65 -18.03
N ILE A 196 1.07 -1.90 -18.47
CA ILE A 196 1.54 -3.03 -17.65
C ILE A 196 3.07 -3.03 -17.72
N ILE A 197 3.72 -2.58 -16.65
CA ILE A 197 5.18 -2.66 -16.50
C ILE A 197 5.48 -3.90 -15.67
N GLN A 198 6.10 -4.91 -16.28
CA GLN A 198 6.64 -6.04 -15.53
C GLN A 198 7.92 -5.60 -14.81
N VAL A 199 7.93 -5.73 -13.49
CA VAL A 199 9.08 -5.40 -12.65
C VAL A 199 9.66 -6.71 -12.08
N GLY A 200 10.74 -7.19 -12.67
CA GLY A 200 11.42 -8.45 -12.30
C GLY A 200 12.03 -9.15 -13.52
N ASN A 201 12.97 -10.08 -13.31
CA ASN A 201 13.49 -10.93 -14.39
C ASN A 201 12.49 -12.05 -14.70
N GLU A 202 12.39 -12.41 -15.98
CA GLU A 202 11.73 -13.62 -16.49
C GLU A 202 12.24 -14.90 -15.82
#